data_AF-A0A7W0MTF1-F1
#
_entry.id   AF-A0A7W0MTF1-F1
#
_cell.length_a   1.000
_cell.length_b   1.000
_cell.length_c   1.000
_cell.angle_alpha   90.00
_cell.angle_beta   90.00
_cell.angle_gamma   90.00
#
_symmetry.space_group_name_H-M   'P 1'
#
loop_
_entity.id
_entity.type
_entity.pdbx_description
1 polymer ?
#
loop_
_entity_poly.entity_id
_entity_poly.type
_entity_poly.pdbx_seq_one_letter_code
_entity_poly.pdbx_strand_id
1 'polypeptide(L)'
;CPGIRVGYLVGPAALIADIAKLATNTYISPNMVAQSIVHEFCASGAIDGSIATVKAALAERVQVLTAALAEHLPDARYVAPEGGYFMWVELPEGTRVDALLAAAADRGVAFVKGTDFLMEGGENTLRLAYSGVTADRIGEGVVRLADAYRAVSAEASAAR
;
A
#
# COMPACT_ATOMS: atom_id res chain seq x y z
N CYS A 1 -6.84 -4.79 11.44
CA CYS A 1 -6.75 -4.00 12.68
C CYS A 1 -5.28 -3.85 13.11
N PRO A 2 -4.54 -2.83 12.63
CA PRO A 2 -3.13 -2.65 13.00
C PRO A 2 -2.89 -2.35 14.48
N GLY A 3 -3.89 -1.78 15.17
CA GLY A 3 -3.79 -1.31 16.56
C GLY A 3 -3.72 -2.41 17.63
N ILE A 4 -4.03 -3.67 17.30
CA ILE A 4 -3.96 -4.78 18.27
C ILE A 4 -2.52 -5.17 18.62
N ARG A 5 -1.55 -4.82 17.77
CA ARG A 5 -0.11 -5.05 17.94
C ARG A 5 0.26 -6.51 18.28
N VAL A 6 -0.38 -7.48 17.63
CA VAL A 6 -0.06 -8.91 17.76
C VAL A 6 0.60 -9.41 16.47
N GLY A 7 1.67 -10.17 16.62
CA GLY A 7 2.38 -10.88 15.54
C GLY A 7 2.99 -12.17 16.08
N TYR A 8 3.50 -13.01 15.20
CA TYR A 8 4.11 -14.29 15.56
C TYR A 8 5.38 -14.54 14.73
N LEU A 9 6.24 -15.42 15.24
CA LEU A 9 7.45 -15.88 14.57
C LEU A 9 7.40 -17.41 14.44
N VAL A 10 7.86 -17.93 13.31
CA VAL A 10 8.00 -19.38 13.07
C VAL A 10 9.45 -19.64 12.65
N GLY A 11 10.12 -20.56 13.32
CA GLY A 11 11.53 -20.85 13.05
C GLY A 11 12.09 -21.96 13.93
N PRO A 12 13.41 -22.25 13.83
CA PRO A 12 14.07 -23.28 14.64
C PRO A 12 13.90 -23.04 16.13
N ALA A 13 13.61 -24.10 16.90
CA ALA A 13 13.28 -24.01 18.32
C ALA A 13 14.34 -23.27 19.15
N ALA A 14 15.64 -23.53 18.89
CA ALA A 14 16.74 -22.84 19.58
C ALA A 14 16.72 -21.32 19.33
N LEU A 15 16.49 -20.90 18.08
CA LEU A 15 16.41 -19.48 17.71
C LEU A 15 15.20 -18.80 18.36
N ILE A 16 14.02 -19.45 18.35
CA ILE A 16 12.82 -18.92 18.99
C ILE A 16 13.03 -18.78 20.51
N ALA A 17 13.70 -19.73 21.15
CA ALA A 17 14.02 -19.65 22.58
C ALA A 17 14.95 -18.47 22.90
N ASP A 18 15.95 -18.20 22.06
CA ASP A 18 16.86 -17.06 22.26
C ASP A 18 16.14 -15.72 22.02
N ILE A 19 15.29 -15.63 21.01
CA ILE A 19 14.42 -14.46 20.78
C ILE A 19 13.48 -14.25 21.97
N ALA A 20 12.88 -15.31 22.52
CA ALA A 20 11.99 -15.21 23.67
C ALA A 20 12.71 -14.66 24.91
N LYS A 21 13.96 -15.07 25.18
CA LYS A 21 14.77 -14.50 26.27
C LYS A 21 14.99 -12.99 26.07
N LEU A 22 15.35 -12.57 24.85
CA LEU A 22 15.54 -11.16 24.53
C LEU A 22 14.24 -10.35 24.68
N ALA A 23 13.12 -10.91 24.22
CA ALA A 23 11.79 -10.31 24.35
C ALA A 23 11.40 -10.10 25.82
N THR A 24 11.56 -11.12 26.67
CA THR A 24 11.33 -11.02 28.12
C THR A 24 12.21 -9.95 28.76
N ASN A 25 13.50 -9.88 28.38
CA ASN A 25 14.39 -8.84 28.89
C ASN A 25 14.06 -7.43 28.37
N THR A 26 13.32 -7.31 27.26
CA THR A 26 12.94 -6.03 26.66
C THR A 26 11.62 -5.50 27.21
N TYR A 27 10.60 -6.35 27.29
CA TYR A 27 9.24 -5.93 27.62
C TYR A 27 8.49 -6.88 28.55
N ILE A 28 9.18 -7.84 29.18
CA ILE A 28 8.68 -8.83 30.16
C ILE A 28 7.68 -9.82 29.56
N SER A 29 6.55 -9.35 29.05
CA SER A 29 5.52 -10.19 28.46
C SER A 29 4.74 -9.43 27.39
N PRO A 30 4.30 -10.10 26.32
CA PRO A 30 3.43 -9.49 25.33
C PRO A 30 2.07 -9.11 25.95
N ASN A 31 1.33 -8.20 25.30
CA ASN A 31 0.01 -7.78 25.79
C ASN A 31 -0.95 -8.99 25.80
N MET A 32 -1.27 -9.49 26.99
CA MET A 32 -2.09 -10.68 27.17
C MET A 32 -3.54 -10.45 26.73
N VAL A 33 -4.10 -9.26 26.96
CA VAL A 33 -5.47 -8.92 26.54
C VAL A 33 -5.57 -8.94 25.01
N ALA A 34 -4.61 -8.32 24.32
CA ALA A 34 -4.57 -8.31 22.86
C ALA A 34 -4.43 -9.72 22.27
N GLN A 35 -3.60 -10.56 22.87
CA GLN A 35 -3.47 -11.97 22.46
C GLN A 35 -4.75 -12.76 22.69
N SER A 36 -5.43 -12.59 23.83
CA SER A 36 -6.69 -13.28 24.11
C SER A 36 -7.79 -12.90 23.12
N ILE A 37 -7.86 -11.62 22.71
CA ILE A 37 -8.79 -11.17 21.67
C ILE A 37 -8.49 -11.85 20.33
N VAL A 38 -7.23 -11.89 19.91
CA VAL A 38 -6.83 -12.59 18.67
C VAL A 38 -7.10 -14.09 18.76
N HIS A 39 -6.82 -14.70 19.89
CA HIS A 39 -7.09 -16.12 20.15
C HIS A 39 -8.57 -16.44 19.97
N GLU A 40 -9.47 -15.71 20.64
CA GLU A 40 -10.92 -15.92 20.54
C GLU A 40 -11.43 -15.68 19.12
N PHE A 41 -10.92 -14.65 18.44
CA PHE A 41 -11.29 -14.36 17.05
C PHE A 41 -10.91 -15.51 16.08
N CYS A 42 -9.77 -16.16 16.32
CA CYS A 42 -9.37 -17.34 15.56
C CYS A 42 -10.18 -18.58 15.99
N ALA A 43 -10.30 -18.84 17.29
CA ALA A 43 -10.94 -20.04 17.84
C ALA A 43 -12.44 -20.12 17.52
N SER A 44 -13.12 -18.97 17.45
CA SER A 44 -14.53 -18.87 17.04
C SER A 44 -14.75 -19.09 15.53
N GLY A 45 -13.69 -19.14 14.71
CA GLY A 45 -13.78 -19.22 13.25
C GLY A 45 -14.14 -17.89 12.56
N ALA A 46 -14.32 -16.80 13.32
CA ALA A 46 -14.69 -15.48 12.78
C ALA A 46 -13.61 -14.89 11.85
N ILE A 47 -12.35 -15.31 12.02
CA ILE A 47 -11.23 -14.89 11.17
C ILE A 47 -11.45 -15.20 9.69
N ASP A 48 -12.04 -16.35 9.35
CA ASP A 48 -12.22 -16.76 7.96
C ASP A 48 -13.20 -15.85 7.22
N GLY A 49 -14.31 -15.48 7.89
CA GLY A 49 -15.28 -14.53 7.36
C GLY A 49 -14.68 -13.13 7.17
N SER A 50 -13.85 -12.68 8.10
CA SER A 50 -13.14 -11.40 7.96
C SER A 50 -12.13 -11.43 6.82
N ILE A 51 -11.40 -12.52 6.63
CA ILE A 51 -10.46 -12.68 5.50
C ILE A 51 -11.23 -12.66 4.18
N ALA A 52 -12.33 -13.42 4.07
CA ALA A 52 -13.16 -13.44 2.87
C ALA A 52 -13.70 -12.05 2.51
N THR A 53 -14.19 -11.29 3.50
CA THR A 53 -14.67 -9.92 3.33
C THR A 53 -13.58 -9.00 2.80
N VAL A 54 -12.39 -9.03 3.41
CA VAL A 54 -11.26 -8.19 2.98
C VAL A 54 -10.77 -8.58 1.59
N LYS A 55 -10.67 -9.88 1.27
CA LYS A 55 -10.27 -10.37 -0.05
C LYS A 55 -11.22 -9.87 -1.14
N ALA A 56 -12.54 -10.00 -0.95
CA ALA A 56 -13.53 -9.54 -1.92
C ALA A 56 -13.40 -8.02 -2.15
N ALA A 57 -13.32 -7.25 -1.08
CA ALA A 57 -13.23 -5.80 -1.17
C ALA A 57 -11.89 -5.32 -1.78
N LEU A 58 -10.78 -6.03 -1.58
CA LEU A 58 -9.50 -5.66 -2.21
C LEU A 58 -9.46 -6.05 -3.69
N ALA A 59 -10.07 -7.19 -4.06
CA ALA A 59 -10.17 -7.62 -5.45
C ALA A 59 -10.96 -6.61 -6.29
N GLU A 60 -12.11 -6.15 -5.80
CA GLU A 60 -12.91 -5.09 -6.44
C GLU A 60 -12.08 -3.82 -6.63
N ARG A 61 -11.39 -3.35 -5.58
CA ARG A 61 -10.57 -2.13 -5.65
C ARG A 61 -9.42 -2.23 -6.65
N VAL A 62 -8.78 -3.39 -6.76
CA VAL A 62 -7.72 -3.61 -7.77
C VAL A 62 -8.31 -3.53 -9.17
N GLN A 63 -9.48 -4.13 -9.42
CA GLN A 63 -10.15 -4.05 -10.73
C GLN A 63 -10.49 -2.61 -11.11
N VAL A 64 -11.04 -1.82 -10.17
CA VAL A 64 -11.35 -0.41 -10.42
C VAL A 64 -10.09 0.41 -10.65
N LEU A 65 -9.04 0.17 -9.85
CA LEU A 65 -7.76 0.88 -9.99
C LEU A 65 -7.10 0.60 -11.34
N THR A 66 -7.03 -0.66 -11.76
CA THR A 66 -6.39 -1.03 -13.03
C THR A 66 -7.18 -0.51 -14.23
N ALA A 67 -8.51 -0.52 -14.18
CA ALA A 67 -9.35 0.06 -15.22
C ALA A 67 -9.13 1.59 -15.34
N ALA A 68 -9.15 2.30 -14.21
CA ALA A 68 -8.96 3.75 -14.19
C ALA A 68 -7.54 4.16 -14.62
N LEU A 69 -6.51 3.40 -14.24
CA LEU A 69 -5.14 3.64 -14.70
C LEU A 69 -5.01 3.43 -16.20
N ALA A 70 -5.58 2.35 -16.75
CA ALA A 70 -5.57 2.08 -18.18
C ALA A 70 -6.27 3.18 -19.00
N GLU A 71 -7.34 3.77 -18.45
CA GLU A 71 -8.09 4.85 -19.11
C GLU A 71 -7.36 6.20 -19.05
N HIS A 72 -6.82 6.57 -17.87
CA HIS A 72 -6.35 7.94 -17.63
C HIS A 72 -4.82 8.11 -17.65
N LEU A 73 -4.07 7.02 -17.49
CA LEU A 73 -2.60 6.95 -17.50
C LEU A 73 -2.14 5.75 -18.35
N PRO A 74 -2.48 5.68 -19.65
CA PRO A 74 -2.21 4.50 -20.49
C PRO A 74 -0.72 4.18 -20.66
N ASP A 75 0.16 5.18 -20.49
CA ASP A 75 1.61 4.99 -20.58
C ASP A 75 2.23 4.49 -19.26
N ALA A 76 1.44 4.39 -18.19
CA ALA A 76 1.90 3.84 -16.92
C ALA A 76 2.02 2.31 -17.00
N ARG A 77 3.12 1.78 -16.48
CA ARG A 77 3.37 0.34 -16.36
C ARG A 77 3.15 -0.12 -14.93
N TYR A 78 2.43 -1.21 -14.77
CA TYR A 78 2.18 -1.84 -13.47
C TYR A 78 1.83 -3.31 -13.66
N VAL A 79 1.98 -4.09 -12.59
CA VAL A 79 1.45 -5.45 -12.51
C VAL A 79 0.24 -5.42 -11.59
N ALA A 80 -0.90 -5.91 -12.09
CA ALA A 80 -2.10 -6.05 -11.26
C ALA A 80 -1.80 -7.02 -10.10
N PRO A 81 -1.86 -6.56 -8.84
CA PRO A 81 -1.49 -7.40 -7.71
C PRO A 81 -2.53 -8.50 -7.48
N GLU A 82 -2.06 -9.73 -7.28
CA GLU A 82 -2.91 -10.88 -6.90
C GLU A 82 -3.26 -10.88 -5.40
N GLY A 83 -2.66 -9.97 -4.63
CA GLY A 83 -2.92 -9.80 -3.20
C GLY A 83 -2.16 -8.61 -2.60
N GLY A 84 -2.47 -8.30 -1.34
CA GLY A 84 -1.87 -7.18 -0.62
C GLY A 84 -2.71 -5.90 -0.68
N TYR A 85 -2.04 -4.76 -0.50
CA TYR A 85 -2.69 -3.47 -0.29
C TYR A 85 -2.12 -2.35 -1.17
N PHE A 86 -1.07 -2.65 -1.92
CA PHE A 86 -0.27 -1.70 -2.67
C PHE A 86 -0.12 -2.12 -4.12
N MET A 87 -0.07 -1.13 -5.02
CA MET A 87 0.31 -1.30 -6.42
C MET A 87 1.51 -0.43 -6.71
N TRP A 88 2.52 -1.01 -7.35
CA TRP A 88 3.67 -0.28 -7.86
C TRP A 88 3.37 0.17 -9.28
N VAL A 89 3.55 1.46 -9.54
CA VAL A 89 3.28 2.08 -10.84
C VAL A 89 4.53 2.80 -11.31
N GLU A 90 4.96 2.50 -12.52
CA GLU A 90 6.07 3.14 -13.22
C GLU A 90 5.50 4.06 -14.30
N LEU A 91 5.80 5.34 -14.21
CA LEU A 91 5.44 6.34 -15.21
C LEU A 91 6.56 6.44 -16.26
N PRO A 92 6.30 7.08 -17.43
CA PRO A 92 7.34 7.30 -18.44
C PRO A 92 8.64 7.89 -17.88
N GLU A 93 9.77 7.45 -18.43
CA GLU A 93 11.09 7.93 -18.04
C GLU A 93 11.19 9.46 -18.14
N GLY A 94 11.90 10.08 -17.19
CA GLY A 94 11.99 11.54 -17.06
C GLY A 94 10.81 12.19 -16.33
N THR A 95 9.77 11.42 -15.94
CA THR A 95 8.76 11.91 -15.01
C THR A 95 9.40 12.25 -13.67
N ARG A 96 9.14 13.46 -13.15
CA ARG A 96 9.60 13.87 -11.81
C ARG A 96 8.53 13.57 -10.78
N VAL A 97 8.58 12.40 -10.15
CA VAL A 97 7.57 11.98 -9.17
C VAL A 97 7.52 12.89 -7.94
N ASP A 98 8.62 13.55 -7.57
CA ASP A 98 8.62 14.57 -6.51
C ASP A 98 7.67 15.75 -6.80
N ALA A 99 7.73 16.28 -8.03
CA ALA A 99 6.86 17.36 -8.46
C ALA A 99 5.42 16.87 -8.62
N LEU A 100 5.24 15.65 -9.13
CA LEU A 100 3.93 15.01 -9.21
C LEU A 100 3.29 14.83 -7.83
N LEU A 101 4.07 14.48 -6.81
CA LEU A 101 3.55 14.29 -5.45
C LEU A 101 2.97 15.60 -4.91
N ALA A 102 3.67 16.72 -5.08
CA ALA A 102 3.16 18.03 -4.69
C ALA A 102 1.88 18.39 -5.47
N ALA A 103 1.90 18.27 -6.80
CA ALA A 103 0.76 18.59 -7.65
C ALA A 103 -0.47 17.69 -7.39
N ALA A 104 -0.25 16.42 -7.03
CA ALA A 104 -1.30 15.48 -6.66
C ALA A 104 -1.88 15.82 -5.28
N ALA A 105 -1.03 16.21 -4.33
CA ALA A 105 -1.47 16.62 -2.99
C ALA A 105 -2.39 17.85 -3.04
N ASP A 106 -2.10 18.83 -3.88
CA ASP A 106 -2.96 20.00 -4.13
C ASP A 106 -4.35 19.60 -4.68
N ARG A 107 -4.46 18.42 -5.29
CA ARG A 107 -5.70 17.83 -5.81
C ARG A 107 -6.31 16.80 -4.84
N GLY A 108 -5.80 16.70 -3.62
CA GLY A 108 -6.28 15.79 -2.59
C GLY A 108 -5.95 14.32 -2.85
N VAL A 109 -4.89 14.03 -3.62
CA VAL A 109 -4.39 12.68 -3.88
C VAL A 109 -3.02 12.50 -3.22
N ALA A 110 -2.86 11.42 -2.46
CA ALA A 110 -1.61 11.08 -1.82
C ALA A 110 -1.10 9.72 -2.32
N PHE A 111 0.21 9.60 -2.49
CA PHE A 111 0.92 8.36 -2.80
C PHE A 111 2.31 8.40 -2.15
N VAL A 112 3.02 7.27 -2.17
CA VAL A 112 4.43 7.22 -1.71
C VAL A 112 5.36 7.13 -2.91
N LYS A 113 6.44 7.90 -2.91
CA LYS A 113 7.39 7.92 -4.02
C LYS A 113 8.20 6.65 -4.06
N GLY A 114 8.61 6.21 -5.25
CA GLY A 114 9.43 5.03 -5.38
C GLY A 114 10.83 5.19 -4.78
N THR A 115 11.37 6.40 -4.81
CA THR A 115 12.65 6.77 -4.18
C THR A 115 12.68 6.56 -2.66
N ASP A 116 11.52 6.43 -1.99
CA ASP A 116 11.46 6.09 -0.57
C ASP A 116 11.73 4.59 -0.30
N PHE A 117 11.72 3.75 -1.35
CA PHE A 117 11.91 2.29 -1.27
C PHE A 117 13.20 1.78 -1.91
N LEU A 118 13.91 2.62 -2.64
CA LEU A 118 15.08 2.27 -3.43
C LEU A 118 16.27 3.12 -3.00
N MET A 119 17.45 2.51 -2.85
CA MET A 119 18.67 3.26 -2.57
C MET A 119 19.14 4.07 -3.79
N GLU A 120 18.88 3.56 -4.99
CA GLU A 120 19.15 4.21 -6.27
C GLU A 120 17.98 3.93 -7.22
N GLY A 121 17.59 4.93 -8.02
CA GLY A 121 16.47 4.84 -8.95
C GLY A 121 15.09 5.11 -8.34
N GLY A 122 14.05 4.95 -9.15
CA GLY A 122 12.65 5.09 -8.74
C GLY A 122 12.05 6.49 -8.91
N GLU A 123 12.75 7.39 -9.60
CA GLU A 123 12.39 8.79 -9.82
C GLU A 123 11.09 8.95 -10.62
N ASN A 124 10.74 7.95 -11.44
CA ASN A 124 9.52 7.84 -12.24
C ASN A 124 8.51 6.83 -11.67
N THR A 125 8.72 6.31 -10.45
CA THR A 125 7.85 5.28 -9.85
C THR A 125 7.12 5.77 -8.62
N LEU A 126 5.94 5.21 -8.37
CA LEU A 126 5.11 5.51 -7.21
C LEU A 126 4.38 4.27 -6.71
N ARG A 127 4.06 4.28 -5.40
CA ARG A 127 3.29 3.22 -4.74
C ARG A 127 1.92 3.74 -4.34
N LEU A 128 0.87 3.18 -4.95
CA LEU A 128 -0.52 3.47 -4.62
C LEU A 128 -1.02 2.51 -3.54
N ALA A 129 -1.56 3.06 -2.46
CA ALA A 129 -2.25 2.29 -1.42
C ALA A 129 -3.76 2.32 -1.69
N TYR A 130 -4.31 1.23 -2.24
CA TYR A 130 -5.74 1.17 -2.57
C TYR A 130 -6.61 0.67 -1.41
N SER A 131 -6.00 0.04 -0.40
CA SER A 131 -6.75 -0.52 0.75
C SER A 131 -7.44 0.53 1.64
N GLY A 132 -6.95 1.78 1.64
CA GLY A 132 -7.43 2.85 2.51
C GLY A 132 -8.58 3.68 1.93
N VAL A 133 -9.04 3.38 0.70
CA VAL A 133 -10.13 4.09 0.02
C VAL A 133 -11.22 3.11 -0.40
N THR A 134 -12.44 3.60 -0.55
CA THR A 134 -13.57 2.81 -1.07
C THR A 134 -13.51 2.74 -2.60
N ALA A 135 -14.10 1.70 -3.20
CA ALA A 135 -14.01 1.47 -4.64
C ALA A 135 -14.56 2.64 -5.47
N ASP A 136 -15.66 3.24 -5.01
CA ASP A 136 -16.30 4.42 -5.62
C ASP A 136 -15.41 5.68 -5.66
N ARG A 137 -14.40 5.76 -4.80
CA ARG A 137 -13.46 6.89 -4.75
C ARG A 137 -12.19 6.70 -5.58
N ILE A 138 -11.91 5.47 -6.01
CA ILE A 138 -10.66 5.15 -6.72
C ILE A 138 -10.62 5.85 -8.07
N GLY A 139 -11.71 5.79 -8.85
CA GLY A 139 -11.77 6.41 -10.18
C GLY A 139 -11.47 7.91 -10.13
N GLU A 140 -12.15 8.63 -9.24
CA GLU A 140 -11.91 10.07 -9.02
C GLU A 140 -10.45 10.36 -8.61
N GLY A 141 -9.88 9.55 -7.71
CA GLY A 141 -8.49 9.69 -7.29
C GLY A 141 -7.50 9.53 -8.45
N VAL A 142 -7.75 8.58 -9.36
CA VAL A 142 -6.91 8.36 -10.55
C VAL A 142 -7.07 9.49 -11.56
N VAL A 143 -8.28 10.01 -11.79
CA VAL A 143 -8.49 11.20 -12.64
C VAL A 143 -7.66 12.38 -12.14
N ARG A 144 -7.74 12.67 -10.83
CA ARG A 144 -6.99 13.76 -10.20
C ARG A 144 -5.47 13.55 -10.28
N LEU A 145 -5.00 12.31 -10.12
CA LEU A 145 -3.60 11.95 -10.32
C LEU A 145 -3.15 12.20 -11.77
N ALA A 146 -3.98 11.81 -12.74
CA ALA A 146 -3.70 12.00 -14.15
C ALA A 146 -3.67 13.48 -14.54
N ASP A 147 -4.54 14.32 -13.96
CA ASP A 147 -4.51 15.77 -14.13
C ASP A 147 -3.23 16.39 -13.56
N ALA A 148 -2.80 15.93 -12.38
CA ALA A 148 -1.52 16.35 -11.79
C ALA A 148 -0.34 15.97 -12.71
N TYR A 149 -0.36 14.74 -13.23
CA TYR A 149 0.67 14.25 -14.15
C TYR A 149 0.77 15.08 -15.42
N ARG A 150 -0.35 15.35 -16.08
CA ARG A 150 -0.40 16.19 -17.28
C ARG A 150 0.11 17.61 -17.02
N ALA A 151 -0.24 18.20 -15.88
CA ALA A 151 0.22 19.55 -15.51
C ALA A 151 1.75 19.61 -15.37
N VAL A 152 2.33 18.68 -14.61
CA VAL A 152 3.79 18.63 -14.40
C VAL A 152 4.54 18.32 -15.70
N SER A 153 4.00 17.45 -16.55
CA SER A 153 4.59 17.15 -17.86
C SER A 153 4.57 18.35 -18.80
N ALA A 154 3.48 19.14 -18.82
CA ALA A 154 3.38 20.34 -19.65
C ALA A 154 4.39 21.43 -19.24
N GLU A 155 4.57 21.66 -17.93
CA GLU A 155 5.57 22.59 -17.41
C GLU A 155 7.01 22.18 -17.77
N ALA A 156 7.31 20.87 -17.73
CA ALA A 156 8.61 20.36 -18.12
C ALA A 156 8.89 20.52 -19.63
N SER A 157 7.85 20.46 -20.47
CA SER A 157 7.97 20.76 -21.91
C SER A 157 8.11 22.25 -22.20
N ALA A 158 7.46 23.13 -21.43
CA ALA A 158 7.54 24.58 -21.62
C ALA A 158 8.85 25.22 -21.11
N ALA A 159 9.55 24.55 -20.19
CA ALA A 159 10.84 24.99 -19.65
C ALA A 159 12.06 24.54 -20.48
N ARG A 160 11.84 23.83 -21.59
CA ARG A 160 12.86 23.41 -22.57
C ARG A 160 12.81 24.30 -23.80
#